data_AF-A0A9D4PG23-F1
#
_entry.id   AF-A0A9D4PG23-F1
#
_cell.length_a   1.000
_cell.length_b   1.000
_cell.length_c   1.000
_cell.angle_alpha   90.00
_cell.angle_beta   90.00
_cell.angle_gamma   90.00
#
_symmetry.space_group_name_H-M   'P 1'
#
loop_
_entity.id
_entity.type
_entity.pdbx_description
1 polymer ?
#
loop_
_entity_poly.entity_id
_entity_poly.type
_entity_poly.pdbx_seq_one_letter_code
_entity_poly.pdbx_strand_id
1 'polypeptide(L)'
;MTALLEDIHEGLELPQRVRRAACVRGKYAYYHYGCDGLDDRGWGCGYRTLQTICSWVLFQKAGEEAKPVPSIAEIQAALVSLGDKEAHFEGSCDWIGSTEVFLCLDHFYQPAMPEELRRSCGLNCGVKFATFSFASGSSQSLK
;
A
#
# COMPACT_ATOMS: atom_id res chain seq x y z
N MET A 1 -16.66 -0.69 -14.52
CA MET A 1 -15.67 -0.84 -13.45
C MET A 1 -15.79 -2.23 -12.89
N THR A 2 -14.72 -3.01 -12.90
CA THR A 2 -14.66 -4.33 -12.27
C THR A 2 -14.52 -4.14 -10.76
N ALA A 3 -15.31 -4.88 -9.97
CA ALA A 3 -15.10 -4.92 -8.53
C ALA A 3 -13.73 -5.53 -8.23
N LEU A 4 -12.95 -4.91 -7.35
CA LEU A 4 -11.67 -5.44 -6.91
C LEU A 4 -11.88 -6.64 -6.00
N LEU A 5 -10.97 -7.61 -6.05
CA LEU A 5 -10.95 -8.72 -5.11
C LEU A 5 -10.40 -8.24 -3.77
N GLU A 6 -10.99 -8.68 -2.67
CA GLU A 6 -10.49 -8.43 -1.31
C GLU A 6 -9.74 -9.65 -0.80
N ASP A 7 -8.73 -9.44 0.04
CA ASP A 7 -8.08 -10.46 0.87
C ASP A 7 -7.71 -11.74 0.11
N ILE A 8 -7.16 -11.60 -1.11
CA ILE A 8 -6.84 -12.69 -2.04
C ILE A 8 -5.86 -13.76 -1.51
N HIS A 9 -5.28 -13.53 -0.33
CA HIS A 9 -4.44 -14.49 0.37
C HIS A 9 -5.24 -15.48 1.23
N GLU A 10 -6.52 -15.17 1.54
CA GLU A 10 -7.38 -16.05 2.32
C GLU A 10 -7.69 -17.34 1.55
N GLY A 11 -7.66 -18.47 2.28
CA GLY A 11 -7.93 -19.80 1.70
C GLY A 11 -6.73 -20.46 0.99
N LEU A 12 -5.58 -19.78 0.89
CA LEU A 12 -4.35 -20.40 0.39
C LEU A 12 -3.75 -21.37 1.41
N GLU A 13 -3.32 -22.54 0.95
CA GLU A 13 -2.59 -23.50 1.79
C GLU A 13 -1.22 -22.94 2.19
N LEU A 14 -0.82 -23.21 3.44
CA LEU A 14 0.53 -22.88 3.88
C LEU A 14 1.55 -23.77 3.13
N PRO A 15 2.72 -23.23 2.75
CA PRO A 15 3.79 -24.04 2.18
C PRO A 15 4.20 -25.20 3.12
N GLN A 16 4.58 -26.34 2.52
CA GLN A 16 5.04 -27.49 3.31
C GLN A 16 6.27 -27.12 4.14
N ARG A 17 6.35 -27.62 5.39
CA ARG A 17 7.47 -27.43 6.35
C ARG A 17 7.61 -26.03 6.97
N VAL A 18 6.57 -25.20 6.95
CA VAL A 18 6.55 -23.93 7.69
C VAL A 18 6.52 -24.19 9.20
N ARG A 19 7.49 -23.64 9.94
CA ARG A 19 7.54 -23.71 11.43
C ARG A 19 6.84 -22.52 12.11
N ARG A 20 6.81 -21.37 11.44
CA ARG A 20 6.18 -20.13 11.89
C ARG A 20 5.70 -19.37 10.66
N ALA A 21 4.46 -18.89 10.71
CA ALA A 21 3.88 -18.02 9.70
C ALA A 21 3.36 -16.75 10.37
N ALA A 22 3.43 -15.63 9.66
CA ALA A 22 2.74 -14.40 9.99
C ALA A 22 2.05 -13.91 8.72
N CYS A 23 0.87 -13.34 8.88
CA CYS A 23 0.09 -12.80 7.77
C CYS A 23 -0.35 -11.37 8.10
N VAL A 24 -0.76 -10.63 7.08
CA VAL A 24 -1.40 -9.34 7.26
C VAL A 24 -2.69 -9.51 8.07
N ARG A 25 -2.99 -8.54 8.93
CA ARG A 25 -4.26 -8.48 9.67
C ARG A 25 -5.09 -7.32 9.15
N GLY A 26 -6.38 -7.54 9.01
CA GLY A 26 -7.30 -6.54 8.46
C GLY A 26 -7.43 -6.70 6.95
N LYS A 27 -8.41 -5.99 6.39
CA LYS A 27 -8.82 -6.15 5.00
C LYS A 27 -7.98 -5.31 4.04
N TYR A 28 -7.82 -5.76 2.81
CA TYR A 28 -7.29 -4.95 1.71
C TYR A 28 -7.91 -5.36 0.37
N ALA A 29 -7.90 -4.43 -0.59
CA ALA A 29 -8.30 -4.69 -1.97
C ALA A 29 -7.07 -4.91 -2.87
N TYR A 30 -7.18 -5.84 -3.81
CA TYR A 30 -6.11 -6.22 -4.72
C TYR A 30 -6.09 -5.31 -5.95
N TYR A 31 -5.20 -4.31 -5.95
CA TYR A 31 -4.94 -3.47 -7.11
C TYR A 31 -3.90 -4.14 -8.03
N HIS A 32 -4.20 -4.16 -9.33
CA HIS A 32 -3.38 -4.79 -10.35
C HIS A 32 -3.45 -3.99 -11.65
N TYR A 33 -2.60 -4.35 -12.62
CA TYR A 33 -2.59 -3.69 -13.92
C TYR A 33 -3.99 -3.64 -14.55
N GLY A 34 -4.36 -2.48 -15.08
CA GLY A 34 -5.62 -2.28 -15.80
C GLY A 34 -6.89 -2.34 -14.96
N CYS A 35 -6.82 -2.44 -13.63
CA CYS A 35 -8.01 -2.64 -12.80
C CYS A 35 -9.01 -1.47 -12.83
N ASP A 36 -8.54 -0.28 -13.19
CA ASP A 36 -9.32 0.96 -13.32
C ASP A 36 -9.46 1.44 -14.77
N GLY A 37 -9.06 0.62 -15.75
CA GLY A 37 -9.14 0.93 -17.19
C GLY A 37 -7.93 1.66 -17.77
N LEU A 38 -6.94 2.04 -16.94
CA LEU A 38 -5.66 2.58 -17.40
C LEU A 38 -4.70 1.45 -17.79
N ASP A 39 -4.10 1.51 -18.97
CA ASP A 39 -3.06 0.55 -19.38
C ASP A 39 -1.69 0.92 -18.78
N ASP A 40 -1.43 0.41 -17.58
CA ASP A 40 -0.20 0.64 -16.84
C ASP A 40 0.79 -0.54 -16.88
N ARG A 41 0.65 -1.42 -17.87
CA ARG A 41 1.53 -2.58 -18.04
C ARG A 41 2.97 -2.13 -18.31
N GLY A 42 3.91 -2.67 -17.54
CA GLY A 42 5.34 -2.39 -17.69
C GLY A 42 5.88 -1.23 -16.85
N TRP A 43 5.01 -0.42 -16.23
CA TRP A 43 5.45 0.74 -15.43
C TRP A 43 4.63 0.97 -14.15
N GLY A 44 3.39 0.48 -14.09
CA GLY A 44 2.44 0.74 -13.02
C GLY A 44 2.63 -0.02 -11.70
N CYS A 45 3.58 -0.97 -11.59
CA CYS A 45 3.62 -1.92 -10.46
C CYS A 45 3.79 -1.23 -9.09
N GLY A 46 4.63 -0.20 -9.02
CA GLY A 46 4.81 0.60 -7.80
C GLY A 46 3.52 1.28 -7.37
N TYR A 47 2.77 1.84 -8.33
CA TYR A 47 1.48 2.47 -8.06
C TYR A 47 0.43 1.48 -7.57
N ARG A 48 0.29 0.31 -8.20
CA ARG A 48 -0.68 -0.72 -7.79
C ARG A 48 -0.35 -1.30 -6.41
N THR A 49 0.94 -1.41 -6.09
CA THR A 49 1.40 -1.78 -4.75
C THR A 49 1.00 -0.71 -3.72
N LEU A 50 1.23 0.57 -4.01
CA LEU A 50 0.81 1.68 -3.17
C LEU A 50 -0.72 1.66 -2.96
N GLN A 51 -1.51 1.52 -4.02
CA GLN A 51 -2.97 1.48 -3.95
C GLN A 51 -3.48 0.33 -3.07
N THR A 52 -2.86 -0.86 -3.15
CA THR A 52 -3.15 -1.98 -2.27
C THR A 52 -2.90 -1.62 -0.79
N ILE A 53 -1.77 -0.98 -0.48
CA ILE A 53 -1.45 -0.51 0.88
C ILE A 53 -2.44 0.57 1.34
N CYS A 54 -2.74 1.55 0.48
CA CYS A 54 -3.72 2.59 0.76
C CYS A 54 -5.09 2.00 1.11
N SER A 55 -5.54 0.98 0.36
CA SER A 55 -6.81 0.29 0.64
C SER A 55 -6.81 -0.33 2.04
N TRP A 56 -5.70 -0.98 2.44
CA TRP A 56 -5.54 -1.54 3.78
C TRP A 56 -5.66 -0.45 4.84
N VAL A 57 -4.94 0.67 4.69
CA VAL A 57 -5.02 1.81 5.63
C VAL A 57 -6.46 2.32 5.78
N LEU A 58 -7.22 2.39 4.69
CA LEU A 58 -8.62 2.82 4.71
C LEU A 58 -9.53 1.83 5.44
N PHE A 59 -9.39 0.52 5.20
CA PHE A 59 -10.16 -0.50 5.90
C PHE A 59 -9.92 -0.50 7.41
N GLN A 60 -8.70 -0.18 7.86
CA GLN A 60 -8.36 -0.10 9.28
C GLN A 60 -8.96 1.14 9.97
N LYS A 61 -9.37 2.16 9.22
CA LYS A 61 -9.82 3.45 9.75
C LYS A 61 -11.32 3.59 10.02
N ALA A 62 -12.12 2.53 9.81
CA ALA A 62 -13.59 2.50 9.94
C ALA A 62 -14.21 3.62 10.81
N GLY A 63 -14.48 4.77 10.18
CA GLY A 63 -14.91 6.03 10.79
C GLY A 63 -14.78 7.18 9.79
N GLU A 64 -15.89 7.90 9.59
CA GLU A 64 -16.19 9.07 8.73
C GLU A 64 -15.10 9.68 7.80
N GLU A 65 -15.50 9.91 6.54
CA GLU A 65 -14.81 10.72 5.51
C GLU A 65 -13.40 10.26 5.08
N ALA A 66 -13.15 8.95 5.04
CA ALA A 66 -11.90 8.45 4.48
C ALA A 66 -11.85 8.69 2.96
N LYS A 67 -10.93 9.58 2.51
CA LYS A 67 -10.67 9.83 1.08
C LYS A 67 -10.41 8.49 0.36
N PRO A 68 -10.89 8.32 -0.89
CA PRO A 68 -10.68 7.09 -1.64
C PRO A 68 -9.19 6.82 -1.87
N VAL A 69 -8.86 5.59 -2.25
CA VAL A 69 -7.50 5.22 -2.69
C VAL A 69 -7.10 6.13 -3.86
N PRO A 70 -5.92 6.78 -3.82
CA PRO A 70 -5.51 7.71 -4.86
C PRO A 70 -5.27 6.98 -6.20
N SER A 71 -5.69 7.62 -7.28
CA SER A 71 -5.39 7.23 -8.65
C SER A 71 -3.91 7.44 -9.00
N ILE A 72 -3.44 6.85 -10.10
CA ILE A 72 -2.06 7.04 -10.58
C ILE A 72 -1.77 8.52 -10.85
N ALA A 73 -2.73 9.25 -11.43
CA ALA A 73 -2.59 10.68 -11.67
C ALA A 73 -2.43 11.48 -10.36
N GLU A 74 -3.22 11.18 -9.32
CA GLU A 74 -3.10 11.83 -8.01
C GLU A 74 -1.77 11.50 -7.33
N ILE A 75 -1.26 10.28 -7.49
CA ILE A 75 0.06 9.88 -6.97
C ILE A 75 1.17 10.66 -7.67
N GLN A 76 1.11 10.81 -8.99
CA GLN A 76 2.08 11.60 -9.76
C GLN A 76 2.04 13.09 -9.34
N ALA A 77 0.85 13.68 -9.26
CA ALA A 77 0.65 15.05 -8.81
C ALA A 77 1.18 15.29 -7.39
N ALA A 78 0.99 14.32 -6.48
CA ALA A 78 1.54 14.39 -5.13
C ALA A 78 3.08 14.42 -5.14
N LEU A 79 3.74 13.59 -5.95
CA LEU A 79 5.20 13.55 -6.05
C LEU A 79 5.78 14.85 -6.64
N VAL A 80 5.10 15.45 -7.61
CA VAL A 80 5.47 16.78 -8.14
C VAL A 80 5.25 17.86 -7.09
N SER A 81 4.10 17.86 -6.41
CA SER A 81 3.78 18.82 -5.35
C SER A 81 4.76 18.75 -4.17
N LEU A 82 5.32 17.58 -3.88
CA LEU A 82 6.33 17.39 -2.83
C LEU A 82 7.74 17.82 -3.29
N GLY A 83 7.94 18.11 -4.57
CA GLY A 83 9.25 18.43 -5.15
C GLY A 83 10.17 17.22 -5.32
N ASP A 84 9.64 16.00 -5.22
CA ASP A 84 10.41 14.76 -5.47
C ASP A 84 10.59 14.51 -6.98
N LYS A 85 9.60 14.91 -7.78
CA LYS A 85 9.61 14.78 -9.24
C LYS A 85 9.37 16.13 -9.91
N GLU A 86 9.88 16.27 -11.13
CA GLU A 86 9.67 17.43 -11.98
C GLU A 86 8.26 17.43 -12.59
N ALA A 87 7.76 18.60 -13.03
CA ALA A 87 6.38 18.76 -13.53
C ALA A 87 6.01 17.84 -14.70
N HIS A 88 6.98 17.40 -15.52
CA HIS A 88 6.73 16.48 -16.64
C HIS A 88 6.43 15.04 -16.21
N PHE A 89 6.57 14.73 -14.92
CA PHE A 89 6.25 13.42 -14.37
C PHE A 89 4.74 13.15 -14.33
N GLU A 90 3.91 14.20 -14.19
CA GLU A 90 2.47 14.09 -14.29
C GLU A 90 2.02 13.66 -15.70
N GLY A 91 1.23 12.59 -15.76
CA GLY A 91 0.80 11.99 -17.03
C GLY A 91 1.87 11.15 -17.73
N SER A 92 3.06 11.01 -17.14
CA SER A 92 4.11 10.12 -17.66
C SER A 92 3.75 8.63 -17.44
N CYS A 93 4.51 7.75 -18.08
CA CYS A 93 4.51 6.31 -17.83
C CYS A 93 5.75 5.88 -17.04
N ASP A 94 6.32 6.77 -16.22
CA ASP A 94 7.47 6.45 -15.40
C ASP A 94 7.07 5.60 -14.21
N TRP A 95 7.95 4.68 -13.78
CA TRP A 95 7.71 3.84 -12.62
C TRP A 95 8.09 4.57 -11.32
N ILE A 96 7.49 4.14 -10.20
CA ILE A 96 7.85 4.59 -8.85
C ILE A 96 8.43 3.45 -8.01
N GLY A 97 9.40 3.77 -7.15
CA GLY A 97 10.03 2.84 -6.24
C GLY A 97 9.45 2.92 -4.83
N SER A 98 10.05 2.17 -3.91
CA SER A 98 9.62 2.15 -2.51
C SER A 98 9.72 3.53 -1.85
N THR A 99 10.71 4.35 -2.21
CA THR A 99 10.90 5.70 -1.65
C THR A 99 9.68 6.58 -1.93
N GLU A 100 9.27 6.65 -3.20
CA GLU A 100 8.10 7.42 -3.63
C GLU A 100 6.82 6.88 -3.00
N VAL A 101 6.67 5.55 -2.90
CA VAL A 101 5.55 4.90 -2.20
C VAL A 101 5.44 5.41 -0.76
N PHE A 102 6.55 5.52 -0.02
CA PHE A 102 6.52 6.05 1.36
C PHE A 102 6.19 7.53 1.42
N LEU A 103 6.76 8.35 0.53
CA LEU A 103 6.43 9.78 0.44
C LEU A 103 4.94 10.00 0.21
N CYS A 104 4.34 9.22 -0.69
CA CYS A 104 2.91 9.28 -0.94
C CYS A 104 2.07 8.80 0.26
N LEU A 105 2.44 7.69 0.91
CA LEU A 105 1.73 7.24 2.10
C LEU A 105 1.71 8.30 3.20
N ASP A 106 2.85 8.97 3.39
CA ASP A 106 2.98 10.05 4.36
C ASP A 106 2.08 11.23 3.97
N HIS A 107 2.18 11.68 2.71
CA HIS A 107 1.37 12.79 2.17
C HIS A 107 -0.14 12.55 2.30
N PHE A 108 -0.62 11.34 1.98
CA PHE A 108 -2.05 11.04 1.99
C PHE A 108 -2.63 10.70 3.37
N TYR A 109 -1.83 10.14 4.28
CA TYR A 109 -2.36 9.55 5.52
C TYR A 109 -1.72 10.00 6.83
N GLN A 110 -0.54 10.62 6.82
CA GLN A 110 0.14 11.06 8.05
C GLN A 110 -0.68 12.02 8.93
N PRO A 111 -1.53 12.93 8.41
CA PRO A 111 -2.39 13.77 9.26
C PRO A 111 -3.43 12.97 10.08
N ALA A 112 -3.66 11.70 9.77
CA ALA A 112 -4.75 10.92 10.33
C ALA A 112 -4.36 9.47 10.72
N MET A 113 -3.08 9.11 10.74
CA MET A 113 -2.67 7.71 10.98
C MET A 113 -2.37 7.46 12.48
N PRO A 114 -3.08 6.53 13.16
CA PRO A 114 -2.77 6.15 14.55
C PRO A 114 -1.34 5.63 14.69
N GLU A 115 -0.72 5.82 15.85
CA GLU A 115 0.69 5.48 16.08
C GLU A 115 0.96 3.97 15.89
N GLU A 116 -0.01 3.12 16.22
CA GLU A 116 0.06 1.67 16.03
C GLU A 116 0.17 1.30 14.55
N LEU A 117 -0.61 1.98 13.70
CA LEU A 117 -0.59 1.81 12.25
C LEU A 117 0.74 2.32 11.68
N ARG A 118 1.29 3.40 12.27
CA ARG A 118 2.58 3.99 11.91
C ARG A 118 3.75 3.05 12.22
N ARG A 119 3.68 2.33 13.33
CA ARG A 119 4.64 1.29 13.70
C ARG A 119 4.54 0.06 12.79
N SER A 120 3.32 -0.37 12.44
CA SER A 120 3.08 -1.50 11.53
C SER A 120 3.64 -1.26 10.12
N CYS A 121 3.50 -0.04 9.60
CA CYS A 121 4.04 0.37 8.30
C CYS A 121 5.55 0.73 8.34
N GLY A 122 6.21 0.62 9.49
CA GLY A 122 7.65 0.91 9.62
C GLY A 122 8.02 2.41 9.52
N LEU A 123 7.05 3.33 9.62
CA LEU A 123 7.26 4.77 9.36
C LEU A 123 8.00 5.52 10.49
N ASN A 124 8.31 4.87 11.62
CA ASN A 124 9.00 5.49 12.77
C ASN A 124 10.50 5.22 12.86
N CYS A 125 11.06 4.42 11.98
CA CYS A 125 12.41 3.90 12.21
C CYS A 125 13.55 4.80 11.71
N GLY A 126 13.27 5.94 11.05
CA GLY A 126 14.34 6.77 10.46
C GLY A 126 15.17 6.03 9.40
N VAL A 127 14.74 4.84 8.99
CA VAL A 127 15.37 4.02 7.95
C VAL A 127 14.65 4.32 6.64
N LYS A 128 15.39 4.68 5.60
CA LYS A 128 14.91 4.89 4.22
C LYS A 128 14.41 3.60 3.54
N PHE A 129 14.14 2.56 4.31
CA PHE A 129 13.63 1.26 3.87
C PHE A 129 12.52 0.88 4.84
N ALA A 130 11.26 0.93 4.43
CA ALA A 130 10.24 0.35 5.28
C ALA A 130 10.28 -1.18 5.15
N THR A 131 10.42 -1.80 6.30
CA THR A 131 10.05 -3.19 6.49
C THR A 131 8.57 -3.19 6.91
N PHE A 132 7.69 -3.72 6.05
CA PHE A 132 6.37 -4.14 6.51
C PHE A 132 6.59 -5.30 7.48
N SER A 133 6.51 -5.02 8.78
CA SER A 133 6.74 -6.01 9.81
C SER A 133 5.41 -6.60 10.23
N PHE A 134 5.13 -7.83 9.79
CA PHE A 134 4.00 -8.62 10.30
C PHE A 134 4.26 -9.20 11.71
N ALA A 135 5.44 -8.92 12.31
CA ALA A 135 5.92 -9.63 13.49
C ALA A 135 5.30 -9.17 14.82
N SER A 136 4.63 -8.01 14.87
CA SER A 136 4.08 -7.46 16.13
C SER A 136 2.64 -7.86 16.43
N GLY A 137 1.98 -8.65 15.57
CA GLY A 137 0.59 -9.05 15.75
C GLY A 137 0.39 -10.54 15.51
N SER A 138 0.47 -11.34 16.58
CA SER A 138 -0.01 -12.73 16.67
C SER A 138 0.90 -13.80 16.05
N SER A 139 1.80 -14.35 16.86
CA SER A 139 2.29 -15.73 16.68
C SER A 139 1.08 -16.68 16.71
N GLN A 140 0.76 -17.33 15.59
CA GLN A 140 0.00 -18.57 15.67
C GLN A 140 0.99 -19.69 16.04
N SER A 141 0.91 -20.15 17.28
CA SER A 141 1.59 -21.35 17.73
C SER A 141 0.91 -22.54 17.09
N LEU A 142 1.57 -23.18 16.13
CA LEU A 142 1.16 -24.49 15.65
C LEU A 142 1.37 -25.50 16.80
N LYS A 143 0.29 -26.16 17.23
CA LYS A 143 0.36 -27.35 18.10
C LYS A 143 0.84 -28.54 17.28
#